data_AF-A0A8S1IRM7-F1
#
_entry.id   AF-A0A8S1IRM7-F1
#
_cell.length_a   1.000
_cell.length_b   1.000
_cell.length_c   1.000
_cell.angle_alpha   90.00
_cell.angle_beta   90.00
_cell.angle_gamma   90.00
#
_symmetry.space_group_name_H-M   'P 1'
#
loop_
_entity.id
_entity.type
_entity.pdbx_description
1 polymer ?
#
loop_
_entity_poly.entity_id
_entity_poly.type
_entity_poly.pdbx_seq_one_letter_code
_entity_poly.pdbx_strand_id
1 'polypeptide(L)'
;MSAFRHSKPTVDWEKIDRELEAISSDYRMPRFDSLAHVVEILGGIDPKDAIEELKGQKERLERLIDSVVDVYHNGFNLAIQNYSQILQLFSGSREQ
;
A
#
# COMPACT_ATOMS: atom_id res chain seq x y z
N MET A 1 -26.82 12.98 19.33
CA MET A 1 -26.44 11.64 18.82
C MET A 1 -25.48 11.87 17.67
N SER A 2 -24.18 11.66 17.90
CA SER A 2 -23.13 11.94 16.91
C SER A 2 -23.12 10.83 15.86
N ALA A 3 -23.39 11.17 14.60
CA ALA A 3 -23.31 10.23 13.50
C ALA A 3 -21.84 9.85 13.28
N PHE A 4 -21.47 8.62 13.65
CA PHE A 4 -20.19 8.02 13.30
C PHE A 4 -20.13 7.85 11.77
N ARG A 5 -19.64 8.91 11.11
CA ARG A 5 -19.26 8.85 9.70
C ARG A 5 -18.10 7.86 9.61
N HIS A 6 -18.40 6.63 9.21
CA HIS A 6 -17.37 5.67 8.82
C HIS A 6 -16.63 6.31 7.64
N SER A 7 -15.45 6.89 7.90
CA SER A 7 -14.56 7.29 6.82
C SER A 7 -14.24 6.02 6.05
N LYS A 8 -14.63 5.96 4.78
CA LYS A 8 -14.16 4.88 3.91
C LYS A 8 -12.63 4.86 4.02
N PRO A 9 -12.01 3.70 4.27
CA PRO A 9 -10.56 3.63 4.22
C PRO A 9 -10.14 4.05 2.81
N THR A 10 -9.31 5.08 2.72
CA THR A 10 -8.79 5.62 1.46
C THR A 10 -7.28 5.46 1.47
N VAL A 11 -6.73 5.02 0.35
CA VAL A 11 -5.27 4.98 0.17
C VAL A 11 -4.74 6.42 0.18
N ASP A 12 -3.71 6.66 0.98
CA ASP A 12 -2.95 7.91 0.96
C ASP A 12 -1.91 7.85 -0.18
N TRP A 13 -2.35 8.22 -1.38
CA TRP A 13 -1.52 8.20 -2.58
C TRP A 13 -0.35 9.19 -2.49
N GLU A 14 -0.52 10.35 -1.87
CA GLU A 14 0.57 11.31 -1.72
C GLU A 14 1.70 10.76 -0.83
N LYS A 15 1.36 10.03 0.23
CA LYS A 15 2.35 9.35 1.06
C LYS A 15 3.08 8.27 0.27
N ILE A 16 2.38 7.51 -0.57
CA ILE A 16 2.99 6.50 -1.43
C ILE A 16 3.96 7.16 -2.41
N ASP A 17 3.54 8.23 -3.08
CA ASP A 17 4.38 8.93 -4.05
C ASP A 17 5.66 9.45 -3.40
N ARG A 18 5.56 10.08 -2.22
CA ARG A 18 6.73 10.55 -1.45
C ARG A 18 7.70 9.43 -1.08
N GLU A 19 7.18 8.29 -0.63
CA GLU A 19 8.01 7.15 -0.24
C GLU A 19 8.65 6.46 -1.45
N LEU A 20 7.94 6.41 -2.59
CA LEU A 20 8.49 5.92 -3.85
C LEU A 20 9.59 6.86 -4.38
N GLU A 21 9.38 8.18 -4.30
CA GLU A 21 10.37 9.21 -4.67
C GLU A 21 11.66 9.12 -3.85
N ALA A 22 11.58 8.70 -2.58
CA ALA A 22 12.74 8.51 -1.72
C ALA A 22 13.61 7.30 -2.11
N ILE A 23 13.07 6.35 -2.89
CA ILE A 23 13.83 5.19 -3.38
C ILE A 23 14.75 5.62 -4.52
N SER A 24 16.03 5.22 -4.45
CA SER A 24 17.01 5.52 -5.49
C SER A 24 16.51 5.13 -6.88
N SER A 25 16.80 5.97 -7.88
CA SER A 25 16.49 5.71 -9.28
C SER A 25 17.13 4.41 -9.80
N ASP A 26 18.18 3.92 -9.15
CA ASP A 26 18.89 2.71 -9.56
C ASP A 26 18.00 1.46 -9.46
N TYR A 27 17.07 1.44 -8.50
CA TYR A 27 16.06 0.39 -8.38
C TYR A 27 14.99 0.43 -9.48
N ARG A 28 14.93 1.52 -10.27
CA ARG A 28 13.98 1.69 -11.38
C ARG A 28 14.61 1.36 -12.74
N MET A 29 15.90 1.01 -12.77
CA MET A 29 16.59 0.68 -14.01
C MET A 29 16.07 -0.65 -14.57
N PRO A 30 15.87 -0.77 -15.91
CA PRO A 30 15.43 -2.02 -16.55
C PRO A 30 16.37 -3.22 -16.30
N ARG A 31 17.63 -2.95 -15.96
CA ARG A 31 18.62 -3.94 -15.54
C ARG A 31 19.22 -3.49 -14.23
N PHE A 32 18.72 -4.06 -13.15
CA PHE A 32 19.25 -3.84 -11.81
C PHE A 32 20.55 -4.64 -11.63
N ASP A 33 21.67 -3.95 -11.42
CA ASP A 33 22.95 -4.57 -11.07
C ASP A 33 23.08 -4.67 -9.55
N SER A 34 22.65 -5.81 -9.00
CA SER A 34 22.70 -6.06 -7.57
C SER A 34 24.12 -6.11 -7.02
N LEU A 35 25.12 -6.52 -7.83
CA LEU A 35 26.49 -6.64 -7.37
C LEU A 35 27.09 -5.25 -7.14
N ALA A 36 26.85 -4.31 -8.06
CA ALA A 36 27.30 -2.92 -7.91
C ALA A 36 26.81 -2.31 -6.59
N HIS A 37 25.53 -2.50 -6.24
CA HIS A 37 24.97 -1.99 -4.98
C HIS A 37 25.51 -2.68 -3.74
N VAL A 38 25.74 -4.00 -3.78
CA VAL A 38 26.35 -4.70 -2.64
C VAL A 38 27.77 -4.19 -2.41
N VAL A 39 28.54 -3.97 -3.48
CA VAL A 39 29.89 -3.42 -3.39
C VAL A 39 29.88 -1.99 -2.86
N GLU A 40 28.94 -1.15 -3.31
CA GLU A 40 28.75 0.20 -2.80
C GLU A 40 28.45 0.22 -1.29
N ILE A 41 27.50 -0.61 -0.84
CA ILE A 41 27.11 -0.69 0.57
C ILE A 41 28.28 -1.21 1.42
N LEU A 42 28.95 -2.29 1.00
CA LEU A 42 30.05 -2.88 1.76
C LEU A 42 31.34 -2.04 1.71
N GLY A 43 31.53 -1.26 0.64
CA GLY A 43 32.67 -0.36 0.45
C GLY A 43 32.50 1.03 1.08
N GLY A 44 31.32 1.33 1.61
CA GLY A 44 31.01 2.58 2.29
C GLY A 44 31.69 2.72 3.65
N ILE A 45 31.63 3.92 4.22
CA ILE A 45 32.24 4.26 5.52
C ILE A 45 31.56 3.49 6.66
N ASP A 46 30.22 3.39 6.62
CA ASP A 46 29.41 2.70 7.63
C ASP A 46 28.41 1.71 6.99
N PRO A 47 28.87 0.52 6.55
CA PRO A 47 28.04 -0.47 5.87
C PRO A 47 26.84 -0.97 6.70
N LYS A 48 26.99 -1.01 8.03
CA LYS A 48 25.92 -1.46 8.93
C LYS A 48 24.73 -0.50 8.89
N ASP A 49 24.99 0.80 9.00
CA ASP A 49 23.94 1.80 8.99
C ASP A 49 23.25 1.86 7.62
N ALA A 50 24.01 1.70 6.53
CA ALA A 50 23.46 1.58 5.18
C ALA A 50 22.55 0.35 5.02
N ILE A 51 22.93 -0.80 5.61
CA ILE A 51 22.09 -2.00 5.62
C ILE A 51 20.81 -1.80 6.44
N GLU A 52 20.90 -1.17 7.61
CA GLU A 52 19.73 -0.90 8.45
C GLU A 52 18.78 0.10 7.79
N GLU A 53 19.30 1.13 7.11
CA GLU A 53 18.45 2.04 6.32
C GLU A 53 17.76 1.31 5.17
N LEU A 54 18.47 0.42 4.46
CA LEU A 54 17.87 -0.39 3.38
C LEU A 54 16.75 -1.30 3.90
N LYS A 55 16.95 -1.92 5.06
CA LYS A 55 15.89 -2.70 5.73
C LYS A 55 14.70 -1.82 6.13
N GLY A 56 14.97 -0.65 6.69
CA GLY A 56 13.94 0.31 7.06
C GLY A 56 13.12 0.78 5.86
N GLN A 57 13.76 1.05 4.72
CA GLN A 57 13.10 1.37 3.46
C GLN A 57 12.20 0.23 2.97
N LYS A 58 12.71 -1.00 3.00
CA LYS A 58 11.93 -2.19 2.66
C LYS A 58 10.68 -2.31 3.55
N GLU A 59 10.83 -2.21 4.86
CA GLU A 59 9.69 -2.32 5.79
C GLU A 59 8.66 -1.20 5.60
N ARG A 60 9.11 0.04 5.30
CA ARG A 60 8.20 1.15 4.97
C ARG A 60 7.38 0.82 3.72
N LEU A 61 8.03 0.30 2.68
CA LEU A 61 7.36 -0.09 1.44
C LEU A 61 6.36 -1.24 1.65
N GLU A 62 6.72 -2.27 2.41
CA GLU A 62 5.82 -3.39 2.75
C GLU A 62 4.54 -2.90 3.44
N ARG A 63 4.67 -2.00 4.43
CA ARG A 63 3.51 -1.41 5.11
C ARG A 63 2.60 -0.60 4.19
N LEU A 64 3.15 0.06 3.17
CA LEU A 64 2.35 0.78 2.18
C LEU A 64 1.57 -0.18 1.28
N ILE A 65 2.21 -1.29 0.86
CA ILE A 65 1.55 -2.34 0.07
C ILE A 65 0.38 -2.93 0.87
N ASP A 66 0.59 -3.28 2.13
CA ASP A 66 -0.45 -3.80 3.01
C ASP A 66 -1.62 -2.81 3.12
N SER A 67 -1.34 -1.52 3.31
CA SER A 67 -2.37 -0.48 3.38
C SER A 67 -3.19 -0.38 2.09
N VAL A 68 -2.56 -0.52 0.92
CA VAL A 68 -3.26 -0.52 -0.37
C VAL A 68 -4.18 -1.73 -0.46
N VAL A 69 -3.63 -2.92 -0.18
CA VAL A 69 -4.35 -4.20 -0.21
C VAL A 69 -5.57 -4.17 0.72
N ASP A 70 -5.41 -3.67 1.95
CA ASP A 70 -6.49 -3.55 2.92
C ASP A 70 -7.62 -2.63 2.44
N VAL A 71 -7.29 -1.47 1.86
CA VAL A 71 -8.29 -0.55 1.31
C VAL A 71 -9.06 -1.20 0.17
N TYR A 72 -8.36 -1.90 -0.74
CA TYR A 72 -8.99 -2.59 -1.86
C TYR A 72 -9.91 -3.73 -1.40
N HIS A 73 -9.46 -4.57 -0.47
CA HIS A 73 -10.28 -5.66 0.07
C HIS A 73 -11.53 -5.13 0.80
N ASN A 74 -11.37 -4.09 1.63
CA ASN A 74 -12.49 -3.48 2.32
C ASN A 74 -13.49 -2.83 1.34
N GLY A 75 -12.98 -2.14 0.31
CA GLY A 75 -13.80 -1.55 -0.74
C GLY A 75 -14.60 -2.59 -1.52
N PHE A 76 -13.97 -3.71 -1.87
CA PHE A 76 -14.61 -4.84 -2.56
C PHE A 76 -15.72 -5.47 -1.71
N ASN A 77 -15.43 -5.77 -0.45
CA ASN A 77 -16.42 -6.34 0.47
C ASN A 77 -17.63 -5.41 0.65
N LEU A 78 -17.39 -4.10 0.78
CA LEU A 78 -18.46 -3.11 0.87
C LEU A 78 -19.32 -3.06 -0.40
N ALA A 79 -18.71 -3.17 -1.58
CA ALA A 79 -19.44 -3.24 -2.85
C ALA A 79 -20.36 -4.47 -2.92
N ILE A 80 -19.87 -5.63 -2.49
CA ILE A 80 -20.66 -6.87 -2.41
C ILE A 80 -21.85 -6.71 -1.44
N GLN A 81 -21.62 -6.13 -0.27
CA GLN A 81 -22.67 -5.91 0.73
C GLN A 81 -23.75 -4.98 0.18
N ASN A 82 -23.37 -3.87 -0.44
CA ASN A 82 -24.33 -2.93 -1.05
C ASN A 82 -25.15 -3.61 -2.15
N TYR A 83 -24.50 -4.41 -3.01
CA TYR A 83 -25.21 -5.13 -4.06
C TYR A 83 -26.19 -6.16 -3.49
N SER A 84 -25.77 -6.92 -2.48
CA SER A 84 -26.63 -7.87 -1.77
C SER A 84 -27.85 -7.18 -1.15
N GLN A 85 -27.65 -6.00 -0.55
CA GLN A 85 -28.72 -5.20 0.03
C GLN A 85 -29.70 -4.69 -1.04
N ILE A 86 -29.20 -4.22 -2.18
CA ILE A 86 -30.04 -3.82 -3.32
C ILE A 86 -30.89 -5.00 -3.78
N LEU A 87 -30.31 -6.19 -3.95
CA LEU A 87 -31.05 -7.38 -4.36
C LEU A 87 -32.15 -7.77 -3.38
N GLN A 88 -31.87 -7.72 -2.06
CA GLN A 88 -32.87 -7.99 -1.02
C GLN A 88 -34.04 -6.99 -1.04
N LEU A 89 -33.75 -5.70 -1.23
CA LEU A 89 -34.78 -4.68 -1.36
C LEU A 89 -35.64 -4.92 -2.61
N PHE A 90 -35.01 -5.29 -3.73
CA PHE A 90 -35.73 -5.61 -4.97
C PHE A 90 -36.62 -6.85 -4.83
N SER A 91 -36.14 -7.93 -4.19
CA SER A 91 -36.98 -9.11 -3.95
C SER A 91 -38.15 -8.81 -3.02
N GLY A 92 -37.91 -8.10 -1.92
CA GLY A 92 -38.97 -7.71 -0.97
C GLY A 92 -39.98 -6.71 -1.54
N SER A 93 -39.60 -5.94 -2.57
CA SER A 93 -40.53 -5.06 -3.29
C SER A 93 -41.40 -5.77 -4.34
N ARG A 94 -40.98 -6.95 -4.82
CA ARG A 94 -41.77 -7.78 -5.77
C ARG A 94 -42.79 -8.69 -5.09
N GLU A 95 -42.64 -8.91 -3.79
CA GLU A 95 -43.56 -9.71 -2.96
C GLU A 95 -44.69 -8.87 -2.33
N GLN A 96 -44.75 -7.56 -2.62
CA GLN A 96 -45.82 -6.63 -2.25
C GLN A 96 -46.73 -6.37 -3.45
#